data_AF-A0A8J8FSN4-F1
#
_entry.id   AF-A0A8J8FSN4-F1
#
_cell.length_a   1.000
_cell.length_b   1.000
_cell.length_c   1.000
_cell.angle_alpha   90.00
_cell.angle_beta   90.00
_cell.angle_gamma   90.00
#
_symmetry.space_group_name_H-M   'P 1'
#
loop_
_entity.id
_entity.type
_entity.pdbx_description
1 polymer ?
#
loop_
_entity_poly.entity_id
_entity_poly.type
_entity_poly.pdbx_seq_one_letter_code
_entity_poly.pdbx_strand_id
1 'polypeptide(L)'
;MLISYNIICYTLGAEIQINMAEEQRVLIRTSLYIIAIIMFPLVNLLRYILLRLNQTMPGDNSAKNRYFVTTFVTLALIECIGLFGLVMFILGDEVNSLYIFTVLALLGLFLHRPKMQEYQQIIEALKLQKL
;
A
#
# COMPACT_ATOMS: atom_id res chain seq x y z
N MET A 1 3.48 9.25 -6.14
CA MET A 1 2.02 9.41 -6.14
C MET A 1 1.55 10.08 -4.85
N LEU A 2 1.94 9.61 -3.66
CA LEU A 2 1.66 10.30 -2.38
C LEU A 2 2.02 11.81 -2.33
N ILE A 3 3.21 12.20 -2.79
CA ILE A 3 3.63 13.61 -2.80
C ILE A 3 2.76 14.45 -3.74
N SER A 4 2.44 13.92 -4.93
CA SER A 4 1.55 14.62 -5.87
C SER A 4 0.15 14.82 -5.31
N TYR A 5 -0.39 13.87 -4.53
CA TYR A 5 -1.68 14.05 -3.85
C TYR A 5 -1.65 15.24 -2.90
N ASN A 6 -0.61 15.33 -2.06
CA ASN A 6 -0.46 16.43 -1.12
C ASN A 6 -0.32 17.78 -1.84
N ILE A 7 0.45 17.84 -2.93
CA ILE A 7 0.59 19.06 -3.74
C ILE A 7 -0.77 19.47 -4.34
N ILE A 8 -1.48 18.53 -4.98
CA ILE A 8 -2.79 18.78 -5.60
C ILE A 8 -3.80 19.28 -4.56
N CYS A 9 -3.89 18.60 -3.41
CA CYS A 9 -4.76 18.99 -2.31
C CYS A 9 -4.43 20.38 -1.76
N TYR A 10 -3.15 20.72 -1.66
CA TYR A 10 -2.72 22.03 -1.16
C TYR A 10 -3.03 23.16 -2.16
N THR A 11 -2.85 22.91 -3.46
CA THR A 11 -3.04 23.94 -4.50
C THR A 11 -4.50 24.15 -4.89
N LEU A 12 -5.33 23.09 -4.86
CA LEU A 12 -6.71 23.11 -5.35
C LEU A 12 -7.75 22.86 -4.24
N GLY A 13 -7.32 22.89 -2.98
CA GLY A 13 -8.13 22.42 -1.85
C GLY A 13 -9.48 23.11 -1.70
N ALA A 14 -9.55 24.42 -1.92
CA ALA A 14 -10.80 25.18 -1.79
C ALA A 14 -11.85 24.84 -2.87
N GLU A 15 -11.42 24.34 -4.03
CA GLU A 15 -12.31 24.02 -5.17
C GLU A 15 -12.75 22.56 -5.18
N ILE A 16 -11.94 21.67 -4.62
CA ILE A 16 -12.17 20.21 -4.66
C ILE A 16 -13.02 19.72 -3.48
N GLN A 17 -13.03 20.46 -2.37
CA GLN A 17 -13.72 20.02 -1.16
C GLN A 17 -15.24 20.02 -1.32
N ILE A 18 -15.83 18.83 -1.19
CA ILE A 18 -17.27 18.66 -1.10
C ILE A 18 -17.67 18.93 0.35
N ASN A 19 -18.56 19.90 0.56
CA ASN A 19 -19.01 20.29 1.89
C ASN A 19 -20.05 19.29 2.43
N MET A 20 -19.59 18.10 2.80
CA MET A 20 -20.39 17.03 3.39
C MET A 20 -20.74 17.33 4.85
N ALA A 21 -21.84 16.79 5.36
CA ALA A 21 -22.22 16.93 6.77
C ALA A 21 -21.16 16.33 7.70
N GLU A 22 -20.90 16.99 8.82
CA GLU A 22 -19.83 16.62 9.76
C GLU A 22 -19.98 15.20 10.31
N GLU A 23 -21.20 14.80 10.67
CA GLU A 23 -21.51 13.46 11.19
C GLU A 23 -21.10 12.35 10.20
N GLN A 24 -21.45 12.50 8.93
CA GLN A 24 -21.09 11.53 7.89
C GLN A 24 -19.57 11.47 7.68
N ARG A 25 -18.91 12.62 7.73
CA ARG A 25 -17.45 12.72 7.57
C ARG A 25 -16.73 11.97 8.70
N VAL A 26 -17.19 12.12 9.94
CA VAL A 26 -16.61 11.42 11.11
C VAL A 26 -16.78 9.90 10.99
N LEU A 27 -17.95 9.44 10.53
CA LEU A 27 -18.19 8.00 10.30
C LEU A 27 -17.25 7.42 9.24
N ILE A 28 -17.09 8.11 8.10
CA ILE A 28 -16.18 7.68 7.02
C ILE A 28 -14.73 7.71 7.51
N ARG A 29 -14.31 8.77 8.20
CA ARG A 29 -12.95 8.90 8.76
C ARG A 29 -12.63 7.71 9.66
N THR A 30 -13.53 7.41 10.59
CA THR A 30 -13.33 6.35 11.58
C THR A 30 -13.26 4.98 10.91
N SER A 31 -14.14 4.71 9.95
CA SER A 31 -14.13 3.44 9.22
C SER A 31 -12.88 3.27 8.35
N LEU A 32 -12.41 4.32 7.67
CA LEU A 32 -11.16 4.27 6.91
C LEU A 32 -9.93 4.06 7.81
N TYR A 33 -9.90 4.65 9.01
CA TYR A 33 -8.83 4.37 9.97
C TYR A 33 -8.81 2.91 10.43
N ILE A 34 -9.98 2.36 10.77
CA ILE A 34 -10.10 0.93 11.14
C ILE A 34 -9.60 0.04 9.99
N ILE A 35 -10.04 0.32 8.76
CA ILE A 35 -9.61 -0.43 7.58
C ILE A 35 -8.10 -0.32 7.39
N ALA A 36 -7.51 0.87 7.50
CA ALA A 36 -6.06 1.04 7.36
C ALA A 36 -5.26 0.29 8.43
N ILE A 37 -5.72 0.32 9.69
CA ILE A 37 -5.10 -0.41 10.81
C ILE A 37 -5.11 -1.92 10.54
N ILE A 38 -6.19 -2.47 9.99
CA ILE A 38 -6.31 -3.91 9.65
C ILE A 38 -5.53 -4.24 8.37
N MET A 39 -5.55 -3.36 7.38
CA MET A 39 -4.88 -3.58 6.09
C MET A 39 -3.36 -3.66 6.26
N PHE A 40 -2.78 -2.88 7.18
CA PHE A 40 -1.34 -2.86 7.39
C PHE A 40 -0.73 -4.25 7.76
N PRO A 41 -1.19 -4.95 8.81
CA PRO A 41 -0.73 -6.31 9.10
C PRO A 41 -1.17 -7.33 8.04
N LEU A 42 -2.33 -7.12 7.40
CA LEU A 42 -2.82 -8.00 6.34
C LEU A 42 -1.89 -7.98 5.12
N VAL A 43 -1.37 -6.82 4.72
CA VAL A 43 -0.39 -6.70 3.63
C VAL A 43 0.91 -7.42 3.98
N ASN A 44 1.34 -7.34 5.25
CA ASN A 44 2.52 -8.06 5.71
C ASN A 44 2.33 -9.58 5.64
N LEU A 45 1.16 -10.08 6.06
CA LEU A 45 0.79 -11.50 5.93
C LEU A 45 0.72 -11.93 4.46
N LEU A 46 0.10 -11.11 3.60
CA LEU A 46 0.01 -11.37 2.17
C LEU A 46 1.41 -11.48 1.55
N ARG A 47 2.32 -10.56 1.88
CA ARG A 47 3.71 -10.60 1.40
C ARG A 47 4.39 -11.89 1.82
N TYR A 48 4.26 -12.28 3.09
CA TYR A 48 4.83 -13.51 3.60
C TYR A 48 4.35 -14.75 2.81
N ILE A 49 3.04 -14.84 2.56
CA ILE A 49 2.45 -15.95 1.79
C ILE A 49 2.93 -15.93 0.33
N LEU A 50 2.92 -14.76 -0.32
CA LEU A 50 3.33 -14.61 -1.72
C LEU A 50 4.82 -14.94 -1.93
N LEU A 51 5.70 -14.52 -1.02
CA LEU A 51 7.13 -14.86 -1.08
C LEU A 51 7.34 -16.36 -0.92
N ARG A 52 6.63 -17.00 0.01
CA ARG A 52 6.71 -18.45 0.21
C ARG A 52 6.19 -19.21 -1.00
N LEU A 53 5.08 -18.76 -1.59
CA LEU A 53 4.53 -19.35 -2.80
C LEU A 53 5.51 -19.24 -3.97
N ASN A 54 6.20 -18.11 -4.13
CA ASN A 54 7.20 -17.92 -5.17
C ASN A 54 8.37 -18.90 -5.07
N GLN A 55 8.72 -19.33 -3.86
CA GLN A 55 9.79 -20.29 -3.58
C GLN A 55 9.35 -21.75 -3.79
N THR A 56 8.10 -22.09 -3.47
CA THR A 56 7.64 -23.48 -3.48
C THR A 56 6.89 -23.89 -4.75
N MET A 57 6.30 -22.94 -5.49
CA MET A 57 5.44 -23.27 -6.62
C MET A 57 6.27 -23.69 -7.86
N PRO A 58 6.08 -24.92 -8.37
CA PRO A 58 6.71 -25.32 -9.63
C PRO A 58 6.14 -24.49 -10.78
N GLY A 59 6.99 -24.06 -11.70
CA GLY A 59 6.55 -23.33 -12.88
C GLY A 59 7.67 -22.61 -13.62
N ASP A 60 7.45 -22.33 -14.89
CA ASP A 60 8.49 -21.82 -15.81
C ASP A 60 8.72 -20.31 -15.71
N ASN A 61 7.93 -19.62 -14.88
CA ASN A 61 8.10 -18.19 -14.65
C ASN A 61 9.45 -17.88 -14.00
N SER A 62 10.24 -17.02 -14.65
CA SER A 62 11.51 -16.50 -14.11
C SER A 62 11.34 -15.93 -12.70
N ALA A 63 12.32 -16.20 -11.83
CA ALA A 63 12.41 -15.67 -10.47
C ALA A 63 12.19 -14.15 -10.42
N LYS A 64 12.67 -13.43 -11.44
CA LYS A 64 12.52 -11.98 -11.57
C LYS A 64 11.06 -11.56 -11.69
N ASN A 65 10.28 -12.24 -12.54
CA ASN A 65 8.87 -11.88 -12.77
C ASN A 65 8.03 -12.16 -11.52
N ARG A 66 8.25 -13.33 -10.89
CA ARG A 66 7.57 -13.71 -9.64
C ARG A 66 7.79 -12.69 -8.53
N TYR A 67 9.05 -12.31 -8.28
CA TYR A 67 9.38 -11.33 -7.26
C TYR A 67 8.85 -9.93 -7.58
N PHE A 68 8.91 -9.53 -8.86
CA PHE A 68 8.37 -8.26 -9.32
C PHE A 68 6.87 -8.15 -9.06
N VAL A 69 6.09 -9.17 -9.44
CA VAL A 69 4.62 -9.18 -9.23
C VAL A 69 4.29 -9.10 -7.74
N THR A 70 4.94 -9.89 -6.89
CA THR A 70 4.72 -9.82 -5.44
C THR A 70 5.04 -8.45 -4.87
N THR A 71 6.18 -7.88 -5.25
CA THR A 71 6.57 -6.54 -4.80
C THR A 71 5.55 -5.50 -5.26
N PHE A 72 5.16 -5.53 -6.54
CA PHE A 72 4.19 -4.61 -7.11
C PHE A 72 2.83 -4.69 -6.39
N VAL A 73 2.30 -5.90 -6.17
CA VAL A 73 1.02 -6.09 -5.46
C VAL A 73 1.10 -5.55 -4.03
N THR A 74 2.18 -5.84 -3.30
CA THR A 74 2.33 -5.37 -1.92
C THR A 74 2.45 -3.84 -1.84
N LEU A 75 3.21 -3.21 -2.74
CA LEU A 75 3.35 -1.76 -2.79
C LEU A 75 2.04 -1.08 -3.22
N ALA A 76 1.31 -1.65 -4.19
CA ALA A 76 0.03 -1.13 -4.64
C ALA A 76 -1.02 -1.15 -3.51
N LEU A 77 -1.07 -2.22 -2.71
CA LEU A 77 -1.97 -2.29 -1.56
C LEU A 77 -1.65 -1.25 -0.49
N ILE A 78 -0.37 -0.96 -0.24
CA ILE A 78 0.03 0.12 0.65
C ILE A 78 -0.36 1.49 0.07
N GLU A 79 -0.19 1.70 -1.24
CA GLU A 79 -0.57 2.96 -1.90
C GLU A 79 -2.08 3.24 -1.75
N CYS A 80 -2.93 2.20 -1.73
CA CYS A 80 -4.36 2.34 -1.45
C CYS A 80 -4.65 3.00 -0.10
N ILE A 81 -3.81 2.79 0.92
CA ILE A 81 -3.95 3.46 2.21
C ILE A 81 -3.71 4.97 2.06
N GLY A 82 -2.74 5.36 1.24
CA GLY A 82 -2.49 6.77 0.93
C GLY A 82 -3.63 7.43 0.16
N LEU A 83 -4.29 6.68 -0.72
CA LEU A 83 -5.49 7.14 -1.43
C LEU A 83 -6.66 7.44 -0.48
N PHE A 84 -6.78 6.76 0.66
CA PHE A 84 -7.81 7.10 1.66
C PHE A 84 -7.63 8.53 2.20
N GLY A 85 -6.40 8.99 2.36
CA GLY A 85 -6.11 10.38 2.74
C GLY A 85 -6.60 11.38 1.70
N LEU A 86 -6.36 11.10 0.41
CA LEU A 86 -6.85 11.92 -0.70
C LEU A 86 -8.38 11.97 -0.71
N VAL A 87 -9.04 10.82 -0.58
CA VAL A 87 -10.51 10.72 -0.57
C VAL A 87 -11.08 11.53 0.60
N MET A 88 -10.52 11.41 1.80
CA MET A 88 -10.98 12.18 2.96
C MET A 88 -10.83 13.68 2.73
N PHE A 89 -9.71 14.12 2.17
CA PHE A 89 -9.51 15.52 1.85
C PHE A 89 -10.53 16.04 0.83
N ILE A 90 -10.82 15.27 -0.23
CA ILE A 90 -11.86 15.62 -1.22
C ILE A 90 -13.25 15.71 -0.56
N LEU A 91 -13.54 14.84 0.42
CA LEU A 91 -14.78 14.89 1.20
C LEU A 91 -14.84 16.08 2.16
N GLY A 92 -13.90 17.03 2.11
CA GLY A 92 -13.87 18.23 2.95
C GLY A 92 -13.29 18.00 4.34
N ASP A 93 -12.51 16.94 4.53
CA ASP A 93 -11.85 16.66 5.80
C ASP A 93 -10.59 17.50 6.01
N GLU A 94 -10.16 17.60 7.26
CA GLU A 94 -8.94 18.33 7.62
C GLU A 94 -7.69 17.77 6.93
N VAL A 95 -6.72 18.66 6.68
CA VAL A 95 -5.40 18.31 6.15
C VAL A 95 -4.68 17.30 7.05
N ASN A 96 -5.01 17.27 8.34
CA ASN A 96 -4.47 16.30 9.30
C ASN A 96 -4.69 14.84 8.86
N SER A 97 -5.90 14.50 8.41
CA SER A 97 -6.22 13.15 7.94
C SER A 97 -5.38 12.79 6.70
N LEU A 98 -5.23 13.73 5.76
CA LEU A 98 -4.39 13.55 4.57
C LEU A 98 -2.93 13.22 4.96
N TYR A 99 -2.36 13.97 5.91
CA TYR A 99 -0.99 13.73 6.38
C TYR A 99 -0.84 12.40 7.10
N ILE A 100 -1.79 12.02 7.97
CA ILE A 100 -1.71 10.75 8.71
C ILE A 100 -1.70 9.57 7.73
N PHE A 101 -2.63 9.52 6.78
CA PHE A 101 -2.67 8.45 5.78
C PHE A 101 -1.45 8.47 4.85
N THR A 102 -0.94 9.66 4.51
CA THR A 102 0.30 9.80 3.72
C THR A 102 1.51 9.23 4.47
N VAL A 103 1.70 9.60 5.74
CA VAL A 103 2.81 9.10 6.56
C VAL A 103 2.70 7.60 6.77
N LEU A 104 1.50 7.09 7.02
CA LEU A 104 1.25 5.65 7.15
C LEU A 104 1.59 4.89 5.86
N ALA A 105 1.19 5.42 4.70
CA ALA A 105 1.54 4.84 3.40
C ALA A 105 3.06 4.90 3.15
N LEU A 106 3.74 6.01 3.48
CA LEU A 106 5.19 6.12 3.39
C LEU A 106 5.91 5.08 4.26
N LEU A 107 5.45 4.90 5.50
CA LEU A 107 5.95 3.85 6.40
C LEU A 107 5.74 2.46 5.81
N GLY A 108 4.56 2.19 5.25
CA GLY A 108 4.26 0.94 4.57
C GLY A 108 5.18 0.68 3.38
N LEU A 109 5.42 1.69 2.54
CA LEU A 109 6.32 1.60 1.38
C LEU A 109 7.77 1.35 1.82
N PHE A 110 8.19 2.02 2.89
CA PHE A 110 9.52 1.84 3.46
C PHE A 110 9.71 0.41 4.01
N LEU A 111 8.73 -0.11 4.74
CA LEU A 111 8.78 -1.46 5.32
C LEU A 111 8.74 -2.55 4.24
N HIS A 112 7.91 -2.35 3.21
CA HIS A 112 7.69 -3.31 2.12
C HIS A 112 8.57 -3.02 0.89
N ARG A 113 9.67 -2.28 1.05
CA ARG A 113 10.63 -2.09 -0.05
C ARG A 113 11.20 -3.44 -0.53
N PRO A 114 11.51 -3.59 -1.82
CA PRO A 114 12.16 -4.81 -2.31
C PRO A 114 13.54 -4.97 -1.66
N LYS A 115 13.84 -6.19 -1.20
CA LYS A 115 15.12 -6.57 -0.59
C LYS A 115 15.81 -7.61 -1.47
N MET A 116 17.10 -7.39 -1.75
CA MET A 116 17.88 -8.31 -2.59
C MET A 116 18.01 -9.71 -1.99
N GLN A 117 17.99 -9.82 -0.66
CA GLN A 117 18.03 -11.09 0.05
C GLN A 117 16.82 -11.99 -0.28
N GLU A 118 15.62 -11.42 -0.34
CA GLU A 118 14.39 -12.16 -0.67
C GLU A 118 14.45 -12.69 -2.12
N TYR A 119 15.02 -11.89 -3.03
CA TYR A 119 15.20 -12.30 -4.42
C TYR A 119 16.21 -13.45 -4.57
N GLN A 120 17.34 -13.39 -3.85
CA GLN A 120 18.34 -14.46 -3.86
C GLN A 120 17.76 -15.79 -3.34
N GLN A 121 16.98 -15.75 -2.26
CA GLN A 121 16.31 -16.93 -1.71
C GLN A 121 15.37 -17.60 -2.73
N ILE A 122 14.66 -16.82 -3.56
CA ILE A 122 13.80 -17.37 -4.62
C ILE A 122 14.66 -18.06 -5.71
N ILE A 123 15.80 -17.47 -6.09
CA ILE A 123 16.70 -18.08 -7.08
C ILE A 123 17.26 -19.41 -6.56
N GLU A 124 17.70 -19.45 -5.30
CA GLU A 124 18.25 -20.65 -4.68
C GLU A 124 17.21 -21.76 -4.57
N ALA A 125 15.98 -21.43 -4.12
CA ALA A 125 14.88 -22.39 -4.05
C ALA A 125 14.52 -22.99 -5.42
N LEU A 126 14.49 -22.17 -6.47
CA LEU A 126 14.20 -22.63 -7.84
C LEU A 126 15.34 -23.45 -8.45
N LYS A 127 16.61 -23.18 -8.08
CA LYS A 127 17.74 -24.03 -8.48
C LYS A 127 17.65 -25.42 -7.85
N LEU A 128 17.30 -25.49 -6.56
CA LEU A 128 17.12 -26.76 -5.84
C LEU A 128 15.95 -27.59 -6.40
N GLN A 129 14.88 -26.96 -6.90
CA GLN A 129 13.77 -27.68 -7.54
C GLN A 129 14.07 -28.22 -8.95
N LYS A 130 15.11 -27.70 -9.63
CA LYS A 130 15.51 -28.16 -10.97
C LYS A 130 16.55 -29.29 -10.96
N LEU A 131 17.08 -29.62 -9.78
CA LEU A 131 18.00 -30.73 -9.51
C LEU A 131 17.20 -31.97 -9.11
#